data_AF-A0A3M0Z146-F1
#
_entry.id   AF-A0A3M0Z146-F1
#
_cell.length_a   1.000
_cell.length_b   1.000
_cell.length_c   1.000
_cell.angle_alpha   90.00
_cell.angle_beta   90.00
_cell.angle_gamma   90.00
#
_symmetry.space_group_name_H-M   'P 1'
#
loop_
_entity.id
_entity.type
_entity.pdbx_description
1 polymer ?
#
loop_
_entity_poly.entity_id
_entity_poly.type
_entity_poly.pdbx_seq_one_letter_code
_entity_poly.pdbx_strand_id
1 'polypeptide(L)'
;MNLIKPYLIIIVEAFREAFATKVLWLMLGIATLVLLAFLPLAVEECWPPHYTLSEIKQLDPFVETILTAPQTRAIRNAAGQQLIEQLRHAWESKPKSSYRLFSALIRVLNKAVQSPELFRSDQWPAANLPPSLVRKLQNAQELSSQTRTQLHRQLLLHTFPKYLKAPGNTFSYVSYLGYRLPEPVSLPRKKILQMALYAIASLCVSALGIFFPILLTANVIPKTFHPGSINLILARPVSRIGLYLARVFGSASFVVVIASYVLSGLFLIAGIKMGFWMPRLFLCIPVFVFNFMVYYCVSAWVGAITRNAVIAVTATIFFWFFCMGLGIASQQ
;
A
#
# COMPACT_ATOMS: atom_id res chain seq x y z
N MET A 1 16.73 23.72 44.81
CA MET A 1 15.52 24.03 44.02
C MET A 1 15.84 23.82 42.52
N ASN A 2 15.48 22.63 42.02
CA ASN A 2 15.52 22.10 40.64
C ASN A 2 16.83 22.15 39.83
N LEU A 3 17.75 21.23 40.13
CA LEU A 3 18.88 20.81 39.27
C LEU A 3 18.47 20.48 37.81
N ILE A 4 17.19 20.19 37.56
CA ILE A 4 16.63 19.81 36.25
C ILE A 4 16.36 21.03 35.34
N LYS A 5 16.04 22.21 35.90
CA LYS A 5 15.72 23.43 35.12
C LYS A 5 16.79 23.83 34.10
N PRO A 6 18.10 23.88 34.43
CA PRO A 6 19.12 24.26 33.46
C PRO A 6 19.20 23.28 32.28
N TYR A 7 19.03 21.97 32.52
CA TYR A 7 19.04 20.97 31.45
C TYR A 7 17.81 21.08 30.53
N LEU A 8 16.62 21.31 31.08
CA LEU A 8 15.42 21.54 30.28
C LEU A 8 15.53 22.77 29.39
N ILE A 9 16.11 23.86 29.91
CA ILE A 9 16.35 25.07 29.12
C ILE A 9 17.27 24.76 27.94
N ILE A 10 18.36 24.00 28.17
CA ILE A 10 19.28 23.60 27.11
C ILE A 10 18.59 22.70 26.07
N ILE A 11 17.73 21.77 26.51
CA ILE A 11 16.97 20.91 25.58
C ILE A 11 16.03 21.75 24.72
N VAL A 12 15.27 22.68 25.33
CA VAL A 12 14.33 23.55 24.61
C VAL A 12 15.06 24.51 23.68
N GLU A 13 16.20 25.05 24.12
CA GLU A 13 17.04 25.93 23.33
C GLU A 13 17.66 25.17 22.14
N ALA A 14 18.14 23.95 22.37
CA ALA A 14 18.62 23.07 21.32
C ALA A 14 17.53 22.67 20.33
N PHE A 15 16.32 22.40 20.83
CA PHE A 15 15.16 22.16 19.99
C PHE A 15 14.83 23.38 19.14
N ARG A 16 14.79 24.58 19.74
CA ARG A 16 14.47 25.82 19.04
C ARG A 16 15.53 26.20 18.01
N GLU A 17 16.79 25.98 18.31
CA GLU A 17 17.91 26.17 17.39
C GLU A 17 17.82 25.20 16.21
N ALA A 18 17.55 23.92 16.47
CA ALA A 18 17.30 22.92 15.43
C ALA A 18 16.06 23.27 14.59
N PHE A 19 14.99 23.78 15.22
CA PHE A 19 13.75 24.18 14.56
C PHE A 19 13.91 25.41 13.66
N ALA A 20 14.78 26.35 14.04
CA ALA A 20 15.12 27.52 13.25
C ALA A 20 16.04 27.22 12.06
N THR A 21 16.54 25.98 11.95
CA THR A 21 17.49 25.60 10.91
C THR A 21 16.76 25.23 9.60
N LYS A 22 17.32 25.63 8.45
CA LYS A 22 16.84 25.24 7.09
C LYS A 22 16.67 23.72 6.91
N VAL A 23 17.34 22.94 7.75
CA VAL A 23 17.29 21.47 7.80
C VAL A 23 15.88 20.96 8.13
N LEU A 24 15.14 21.62 9.03
CA LEU A 24 13.75 21.26 9.34
C LEU A 24 12.86 21.34 8.11
N TRP A 25 12.93 22.49 7.44
CA TRP A 25 12.12 22.75 6.26
C TRP A 25 12.44 21.81 5.11
N LEU A 26 13.71 21.44 4.94
CA LEU A 26 14.12 20.43 3.96
C LEU A 26 13.52 19.06 4.28
N MET A 27 13.60 18.63 5.55
CA MET A 27 12.99 17.38 6.02
C MET A 27 11.49 17.35 5.84
N LEU A 28 10.83 18.44 6.20
CA LEU A 28 9.39 18.57 6.09
C LEU A 28 8.96 18.61 4.62
N GLY A 29 9.76 19.22 3.75
CA GLY A 29 9.57 19.18 2.29
C GLY A 29 9.66 17.76 1.73
N ILE A 30 10.66 16.98 2.14
CA ILE A 30 10.81 15.58 1.70
C ILE A 30 9.70 14.70 2.27
N ALA A 31 9.38 14.85 3.56
CA ALA A 31 8.23 14.20 4.18
C ALA A 31 6.93 14.51 3.42
N THR A 32 6.74 15.76 3.02
CA THR A 32 5.58 16.19 2.23
C THR A 32 5.60 15.56 0.84
N LEU A 33 6.75 15.46 0.17
CA LEU A 33 6.88 14.78 -1.12
C LEU A 33 6.50 13.30 -1.01
N VAL A 34 6.89 12.61 0.07
CA VAL A 34 6.48 11.23 0.34
C VAL A 34 4.95 11.13 0.50
N LEU A 35 4.32 12.07 1.23
CA LEU A 35 2.87 12.11 1.35
C LEU A 35 2.18 12.41 0.00
N LEU A 36 2.77 13.29 -0.80
CA LEU A 36 2.27 13.67 -2.12
C LEU A 36 2.39 12.50 -3.12
N ALA A 37 3.42 11.66 -3.00
CA ALA A 37 3.51 10.42 -3.75
C ALA A 37 2.42 9.41 -3.36
N PHE A 38 1.91 9.45 -2.12
CA PHE A 38 0.82 8.57 -1.69
C PHE A 38 -0.57 9.05 -2.14
N LEU A 39 -0.75 10.37 -2.22
CA LEU A 39 -2.01 11.01 -2.64
C LEU A 39 -2.61 10.48 -3.95
N PRO A 40 -1.88 10.23 -5.04
CA PRO A 40 -2.45 9.75 -6.31
C PRO A 40 -2.81 8.26 -6.31
N LEU A 41 -2.47 7.51 -5.26
CA LEU A 41 -2.85 6.11 -5.14
C LEU A 41 -4.37 5.99 -4.96
N ALA A 42 -5.06 5.25 -5.80
CA ALA A 42 -6.47 4.93 -5.67
C ALA A 42 -6.67 3.42 -5.85
N VAL A 43 -7.53 2.83 -5.02
CA VAL A 43 -7.84 1.40 -5.09
C VAL A 43 -9.34 1.25 -5.27
N GLU A 44 -9.73 0.79 -6.44
CA GLU A 44 -11.12 0.53 -6.81
C GLU A 44 -11.39 -0.96 -6.74
N GLU A 45 -12.42 -1.36 -5.99
CA GLU A 45 -12.86 -2.76 -5.96
C GLU A 45 -13.60 -3.09 -7.25
N CYS A 46 -13.22 -4.19 -7.88
CA CYS A 46 -13.78 -4.65 -9.13
C CYS A 46 -14.18 -6.12 -9.07
N TRP A 47 -15.10 -6.49 -9.96
CA TRP A 47 -15.44 -7.88 -10.17
C TRP A 47 -14.33 -8.56 -10.96
N PRO A 48 -14.07 -9.87 -10.70
CA PRO A 48 -13.03 -10.61 -11.41
C PRO A 48 -13.24 -10.52 -12.93
N PRO A 49 -12.17 -10.39 -13.73
CA PRO A 49 -12.28 -10.47 -15.18
C PRO A 49 -12.64 -11.88 -15.67
N HIS A 50 -12.34 -12.93 -14.88
CA HIS A 50 -12.52 -14.34 -15.25
C HIS A 50 -13.33 -15.10 -14.18
N TYR A 51 -14.18 -16.03 -14.62
CA TYR A 51 -14.93 -16.92 -13.72
C TYR A 51 -13.98 -17.93 -13.10
N THR A 52 -14.13 -18.13 -11.79
CA THR A 52 -13.39 -19.14 -11.03
C THR A 52 -14.24 -20.35 -10.70
N LEU A 53 -13.58 -21.45 -10.34
CA LEU A 53 -14.22 -22.68 -9.88
C LEU A 53 -15.20 -22.47 -8.71
N SER A 54 -14.91 -21.48 -7.87
CA SER A 54 -15.71 -21.18 -6.68
C SER A 54 -17.05 -20.50 -6.96
N GLU A 55 -17.28 -20.01 -8.19
CA GLU A 55 -18.45 -19.21 -8.55
C GLU A 55 -19.63 -20.04 -9.08
N ILE A 56 -19.42 -21.34 -9.36
CA ILE A 56 -20.46 -22.23 -9.90
C ILE A 56 -21.02 -23.08 -8.76
N LYS A 57 -22.31 -22.91 -8.45
CA LYS A 57 -22.99 -23.66 -7.38
C LYS A 57 -23.40 -25.06 -7.80
N GLN A 58 -24.02 -25.16 -8.98
CA GLN A 58 -24.55 -26.41 -9.52
C GLN A 58 -24.06 -26.58 -10.94
N LEU A 59 -23.01 -27.38 -11.11
CA LEU A 59 -22.36 -27.58 -12.41
C LEU A 59 -23.30 -28.27 -13.40
N ASP A 60 -23.87 -29.41 -12.98
CA ASP A 60 -24.67 -30.24 -13.86
C ASP A 60 -25.88 -29.52 -14.47
N PRO A 61 -26.86 -29.07 -13.68
CA PRO A 61 -28.07 -28.47 -14.23
C PRO A 61 -27.78 -27.15 -14.94
N PHE A 62 -26.65 -26.49 -14.66
CA PHE A 62 -26.28 -25.26 -15.36
C PHE A 62 -25.77 -25.53 -16.77
N VAL A 63 -24.93 -26.55 -16.97
CA VAL A 63 -24.48 -26.93 -18.32
C VAL A 63 -25.66 -27.39 -19.16
N GLU A 64 -26.56 -28.19 -18.60
CA GLU A 64 -27.79 -28.60 -19.28
C GLU A 64 -28.62 -27.38 -19.71
N THR A 65 -28.79 -26.40 -18.82
CA THR A 65 -29.48 -25.13 -19.13
C THR A 65 -28.78 -24.33 -20.23
N ILE A 66 -27.45 -24.27 -20.24
CA ILE A 66 -26.68 -23.58 -21.29
C ILE A 66 -26.86 -24.28 -22.64
N LEU A 67 -26.91 -25.61 -22.66
CA LEU A 67 -27.00 -26.39 -23.90
C LEU A 67 -28.41 -26.49 -24.46
N THR A 68 -29.46 -26.41 -23.63
CA THR A 68 -30.85 -26.69 -24.04
C THR A 68 -31.74 -25.45 -24.02
N ALA A 69 -31.59 -24.56 -23.04
CA ALA A 69 -32.55 -23.48 -22.83
C ALA A 69 -32.49 -22.40 -23.94
N PRO A 70 -33.62 -21.81 -24.33
CA PRO A 70 -33.64 -20.75 -25.34
C PRO A 70 -32.97 -19.46 -24.82
N GLN A 71 -33.12 -19.16 -23.54
CA GLN A 71 -32.57 -17.97 -22.87
C GLN A 71 -31.03 -17.90 -22.84
N THR A 72 -30.33 -19.03 -23.03
CA THR A 72 -28.85 -19.10 -23.04
C THR A 72 -28.28 -19.02 -24.47
N ARG A 73 -29.12 -18.80 -25.49
CA ARG A 73 -28.71 -18.68 -26.90
C ARG A 73 -27.68 -17.57 -27.10
N ALA A 74 -27.84 -16.43 -26.43
CA ALA A 74 -26.88 -15.33 -26.45
C ALA A 74 -25.48 -15.78 -25.98
N ILE A 75 -25.40 -16.57 -24.91
CA ILE A 75 -24.14 -17.10 -24.37
C ILE A 75 -23.48 -18.04 -25.37
N ARG A 76 -24.25 -18.94 -26.00
CA ARG A 76 -23.75 -19.90 -26.99
C ARG A 76 -23.18 -19.20 -28.22
N ASN A 77 -23.90 -18.20 -28.74
CA ASN A 77 -23.44 -17.40 -29.88
C ASN A 77 -22.17 -16.62 -29.53
N ALA A 78 -22.15 -15.98 -28.36
CA ALA A 78 -21.04 -15.19 -27.86
C ALA A 78 -19.75 -16.02 -27.60
N ALA A 79 -19.89 -17.26 -27.13
CA ALA A 79 -18.76 -18.15 -26.88
C ALA A 79 -18.19 -18.77 -28.17
N GLY A 80 -19.03 -18.96 -29.20
CA GLY A 80 -18.67 -19.61 -30.44
C GLY A 80 -18.91 -21.12 -30.43
N GLN A 81 -19.25 -21.67 -31.60
CA GLN A 81 -19.68 -23.07 -31.76
C GLN A 81 -18.63 -24.08 -31.28
N GLN A 82 -17.35 -23.82 -31.54
CA GLN A 82 -16.25 -24.71 -31.14
C GLN A 82 -16.20 -24.96 -29.63
N LEU A 83 -16.37 -23.91 -28.80
CA LEU A 83 -16.34 -24.05 -27.34
C LEU A 83 -17.60 -24.74 -26.81
N ILE A 84 -18.75 -24.52 -27.45
CA ILE A 84 -20.01 -25.20 -27.10
C ILE A 84 -19.94 -26.69 -27.40
N GLU A 85 -19.31 -27.08 -28.51
CA GLU A 85 -19.11 -28.50 -28.83
C GLU A 85 -18.13 -29.18 -27.86
N GLN A 86 -17.06 -28.48 -27.47
CA GLN A 86 -16.17 -28.96 -26.39
C GLN A 86 -16.91 -29.14 -25.06
N LEU A 87 -17.83 -28.23 -24.72
CA LEU A 87 -18.67 -28.35 -23.54
C LEU A 87 -19.63 -29.55 -23.65
N ARG A 88 -20.23 -29.77 -24.82
CA ARG A 88 -21.13 -30.90 -25.09
C ARG A 88 -20.41 -32.24 -24.98
N HIS A 89 -19.26 -32.39 -25.62
CA HIS A 89 -18.45 -33.60 -25.49
C HIS A 89 -18.01 -33.87 -24.04
N ALA A 90 -17.64 -32.82 -23.31
CA ALA A 90 -17.31 -32.95 -21.89
C ALA A 90 -18.54 -33.39 -21.05
N TRP A 91 -19.74 -32.92 -21.40
CA TRP A 91 -21.00 -33.30 -20.77
C TRP A 91 -21.39 -34.76 -21.04
N GLU A 92 -21.25 -35.23 -22.27
CA GLU A 92 -21.64 -36.58 -22.68
C GLU A 92 -20.68 -37.66 -22.15
N SER A 93 -19.41 -37.32 -21.94
CA SER A 93 -18.36 -38.26 -21.49
C SER A 93 -18.41 -38.70 -20.01
N LYS A 94 -19.56 -38.58 -19.31
CA LYS A 94 -19.68 -38.91 -17.86
C LYS A 94 -19.13 -40.33 -17.54
N PRO A 95 -18.44 -40.57 -16.40
CA PRO A 95 -18.22 -39.71 -15.22
C PRO A 95 -16.73 -39.37 -14.93
N LYS A 96 -15.82 -39.44 -15.92
CA LYS A 96 -14.37 -39.53 -15.62
C LYS A 96 -13.63 -38.23 -15.23
N SER A 97 -14.21 -37.03 -15.33
CA SER A 97 -13.60 -35.85 -14.67
C SER A 97 -14.54 -34.63 -14.59
N SER A 98 -15.03 -34.34 -13.38
CA SER A 98 -15.74 -33.10 -13.05
C SER A 98 -14.93 -31.85 -13.45
N TYR A 99 -13.59 -31.94 -13.40
CA TYR A 99 -12.69 -30.85 -13.78
C TYR A 99 -12.76 -30.48 -15.28
N ARG A 100 -12.83 -31.46 -16.21
CA ARG A 100 -12.89 -31.15 -17.65
C ARG A 100 -14.18 -30.40 -17.99
N LEU A 101 -15.31 -30.88 -17.48
CA LEU A 101 -16.60 -30.23 -17.65
C LEU A 101 -16.57 -28.80 -17.10
N PHE A 102 -16.00 -28.63 -15.90
CA PHE A 102 -15.85 -27.33 -15.29
C PHE A 102 -14.97 -26.40 -16.15
N SER A 103 -13.80 -26.87 -16.59
CA SER A 103 -12.87 -26.09 -17.41
C SER A 103 -13.47 -25.69 -18.76
N ALA A 104 -14.29 -26.55 -19.37
CA ALA A 104 -15.01 -26.24 -20.60
C ALA A 104 -16.06 -25.14 -20.36
N LEU A 105 -16.83 -25.26 -19.27
CA LEU A 105 -17.83 -24.27 -18.90
C LEU A 105 -17.21 -22.90 -18.59
N ILE A 106 -16.13 -22.85 -17.79
CA ILE A 106 -15.41 -21.60 -17.51
C ILE A 106 -14.96 -20.93 -18.81
N ARG A 107 -14.38 -21.70 -19.76
CA ARG A 107 -13.92 -21.16 -21.05
C ARG A 107 -15.06 -20.55 -21.85
N VAL A 108 -16.21 -21.23 -21.92
CA VAL A 108 -17.42 -20.71 -22.56
C VAL A 108 -17.86 -19.41 -21.92
N LEU A 109 -17.99 -19.36 -20.59
CA LEU A 109 -18.44 -18.17 -19.87
C LEU A 109 -17.47 -16.99 -20.01
N ASN A 110 -16.17 -17.25 -19.89
CA ASN A 110 -15.14 -16.21 -20.04
C ASN A 110 -15.13 -15.63 -21.45
N LYS A 111 -15.22 -16.48 -22.48
CA LYS A 111 -15.28 -16.03 -23.86
C LYS A 111 -16.56 -15.24 -24.14
N ALA A 112 -17.69 -15.74 -23.65
CA ALA A 112 -18.99 -15.09 -23.80
C ALA A 112 -19.00 -13.67 -23.20
N VAL A 113 -18.51 -13.52 -21.97
CA VAL A 113 -18.46 -12.23 -21.27
C VAL A 113 -17.53 -11.21 -21.93
N GLN A 114 -16.43 -11.66 -22.53
CA GLN A 114 -15.51 -10.77 -23.24
C GLN A 114 -16.08 -10.30 -24.59
N SER A 115 -16.99 -11.08 -25.18
CA SER A 115 -17.58 -10.76 -26.48
C SER A 115 -18.43 -9.48 -26.42
N PRO A 116 -18.38 -8.61 -27.44
CA PRO A 116 -19.23 -7.42 -27.53
C PRO A 116 -20.69 -7.76 -27.81
N GLU A 117 -20.97 -8.95 -28.34
CA GLU A 117 -22.30 -9.35 -28.82
C GLU A 117 -23.16 -10.06 -27.77
N LEU A 118 -22.64 -10.25 -26.55
CA LEU A 118 -23.35 -11.00 -25.51
C LEU A 118 -24.70 -10.38 -25.16
N PHE A 119 -24.78 -9.04 -25.11
CA PHE A 119 -26.00 -8.33 -24.76
C PHE A 119 -26.68 -7.77 -26.01
N ARG A 120 -27.90 -8.27 -26.27
CA ARG A 120 -28.87 -7.64 -27.16
C ARG A 120 -30.23 -7.62 -26.45
N SER A 121 -30.92 -6.49 -26.50
CA SER A 121 -32.12 -6.23 -25.70
C SER A 121 -33.30 -7.17 -25.98
N ASP A 122 -33.29 -7.84 -27.13
CA ASP A 122 -34.27 -8.82 -27.59
C ASP A 122 -34.03 -10.24 -27.04
N GLN A 123 -32.80 -10.56 -26.60
CA GLN A 123 -32.40 -11.92 -26.26
C GLN A 123 -32.40 -12.22 -24.76
N TRP A 124 -32.57 -11.21 -23.91
CA TRP A 124 -32.52 -11.35 -22.45
C TRP A 124 -33.88 -11.04 -21.81
N PRO A 125 -34.37 -11.88 -20.88
CA PRO A 125 -35.63 -11.63 -20.21
C PRO A 125 -35.52 -10.38 -19.32
N ALA A 126 -36.21 -9.30 -19.72
CA ALA A 126 -36.18 -8.02 -19.01
C ALA A 126 -36.74 -8.07 -17.57
N ALA A 127 -37.55 -9.10 -17.25
CA ALA A 127 -38.29 -9.21 -16.00
C ALA A 127 -37.43 -9.26 -14.72
N ASN A 128 -36.16 -9.67 -14.81
CA ASN A 128 -35.27 -9.87 -13.64
C ASN A 128 -34.07 -8.92 -13.58
N LEU A 129 -34.00 -7.92 -14.46
CA LEU A 129 -32.83 -7.05 -14.60
C LEU A 129 -33.08 -5.66 -13.96
N PRO A 130 -32.14 -5.13 -13.16
CA PRO A 130 -32.24 -3.76 -12.67
C PRO A 130 -32.29 -2.75 -13.82
N PRO A 131 -33.21 -1.75 -13.81
CA PRO A 131 -33.30 -0.74 -14.87
C PRO A 131 -32.00 0.05 -15.09
N SER A 132 -31.23 0.26 -14.02
CA SER A 132 -29.93 0.92 -14.05
C SER A 132 -28.85 0.09 -14.77
N LEU A 133 -28.91 -1.24 -14.68
CA LEU A 133 -27.98 -2.14 -15.36
C LEU A 133 -28.27 -2.19 -16.86
N VAL A 134 -29.55 -2.25 -17.26
CA VAL A 134 -29.96 -2.25 -18.66
C VAL A 134 -29.49 -0.99 -19.39
N ARG A 135 -29.64 0.19 -18.78
CA ARG A 135 -29.14 1.46 -19.35
C ARG A 135 -27.61 1.44 -19.55
N LYS A 136 -26.86 0.90 -18.60
CA LYS A 136 -25.39 0.78 -18.72
C LYS A 136 -24.98 -0.23 -19.78
N LEU A 137 -25.74 -1.32 -19.93
CA LEU A 137 -25.49 -2.35 -20.95
C LEU A 137 -25.78 -1.85 -22.37
N GLN A 138 -26.76 -0.96 -22.55
CA GLN A 138 -27.04 -0.34 -23.86
C GLN A 138 -25.85 0.47 -24.38
N ASN A 139 -25.11 1.14 -23.49
CA ASN A 139 -23.92 1.93 -23.85
C ASN A 139 -22.61 1.14 -23.69
N ALA A 140 -22.66 -0.20 -23.50
CA ALA A 140 -21.49 -1.01 -23.18
C ALA A 140 -20.48 -1.16 -24.33
N GLN A 141 -20.87 -0.83 -25.56
CA GLN A 141 -19.96 -0.88 -26.72
C GLN A 141 -18.94 0.27 -26.73
N GLU A 142 -19.30 1.42 -26.16
CA GLU A 142 -18.42 2.61 -26.05
C GLU A 142 -17.48 2.54 -24.83
N LEU A 143 -17.77 1.61 -23.91
CA LEU A 143 -17.03 1.44 -22.66
C LEU A 143 -15.76 0.61 -22.86
N SER A 144 -14.78 0.79 -21.95
CA SER A 144 -13.56 -0.02 -21.97
C SER A 144 -13.87 -1.52 -21.87
N SER A 145 -13.06 -2.35 -22.51
CA SER A 145 -13.23 -3.82 -22.56
C SER A 145 -13.40 -4.47 -21.18
N GLN A 146 -12.73 -3.93 -20.17
CA GLN A 146 -12.84 -4.37 -18.77
C GLN A 146 -14.17 -4.00 -18.14
N THR A 147 -14.64 -2.76 -18.33
CA THR A 147 -15.94 -2.30 -17.78
C THR A 147 -17.09 -3.08 -18.42
N ARG A 148 -17.00 -3.33 -19.73
CA ARG A 148 -17.95 -4.18 -20.46
C ARG A 148 -18.00 -5.60 -19.90
N THR A 149 -16.83 -6.20 -19.68
CA THR A 149 -16.69 -7.52 -19.07
C THR A 149 -17.39 -7.57 -17.70
N GLN A 150 -17.23 -6.54 -16.87
CA GLN A 150 -17.90 -6.48 -15.56
C GLN A 150 -19.43 -6.40 -15.69
N LEU A 151 -19.95 -5.57 -16.59
CA LEU A 151 -21.40 -5.45 -16.81
C LEU A 151 -22.00 -6.77 -17.32
N HIS A 152 -21.31 -7.46 -18.23
CA HIS A 152 -21.69 -8.77 -18.74
C HIS A 152 -21.70 -9.85 -17.66
N ARG A 153 -20.80 -9.79 -16.68
CA ARG A 153 -20.87 -10.69 -15.51
C ARG A 153 -22.06 -10.40 -14.61
N GLN A 154 -22.34 -9.13 -14.35
CA GLN A 154 -23.51 -8.73 -13.56
C GLN A 154 -24.80 -9.22 -14.23
N LEU A 155 -24.90 -9.08 -15.55
CA LEU A 155 -26.00 -9.63 -16.36
C LEU A 155 -26.18 -11.13 -16.11
N LEU A 156 -25.11 -11.92 -16.23
CA LEU A 156 -25.18 -13.38 -16.02
C LEU A 156 -25.56 -13.76 -14.60
N LEU A 157 -25.04 -13.05 -13.59
CA LEU A 157 -25.38 -13.32 -12.20
C LEU A 157 -26.86 -13.03 -11.89
N HIS A 158 -27.39 -11.91 -12.39
CA HIS A 158 -28.80 -11.55 -12.21
C HIS A 158 -29.73 -12.50 -12.95
N THR A 159 -29.31 -13.00 -14.12
CA THR A 159 -30.12 -13.92 -14.91
C THR A 159 -30.10 -15.35 -14.34
N PHE A 160 -28.97 -15.79 -13.78
CA PHE A 160 -28.76 -17.16 -13.32
C PHE A 160 -28.36 -17.27 -11.83
N PRO A 161 -29.10 -16.67 -10.88
CA PRO A 161 -28.72 -16.64 -9.46
C PRO A 161 -28.74 -18.02 -8.78
N LYS A 162 -29.49 -18.98 -9.35
CA LYS A 162 -29.53 -20.38 -8.89
C LYS A 162 -28.23 -21.12 -9.17
N TYR A 163 -27.58 -20.81 -10.29
CA TYR A 163 -26.39 -21.53 -10.77
C TYR A 163 -25.08 -20.82 -10.45
N LEU A 164 -25.09 -19.48 -10.43
CA LEU A 164 -23.93 -18.65 -10.19
C LEU A 164 -23.95 -18.05 -8.77
N LYS A 165 -22.77 -17.88 -8.19
CA LYS A 165 -22.54 -17.15 -6.94
C LYS A 165 -21.75 -15.89 -7.24
N ALA A 166 -22.00 -14.83 -6.46
CA ALA A 166 -21.11 -13.67 -6.45
C ALA A 166 -19.68 -14.12 -6.13
N PRO A 167 -18.67 -13.49 -6.74
CA PRO A 167 -17.27 -13.88 -6.57
C PRO A 167 -16.88 -13.85 -5.10
N GLY A 168 -16.26 -14.94 -4.63
CA GLY A 168 -15.75 -15.04 -3.26
C GLY A 168 -14.52 -14.18 -3.01
N ASN A 169 -13.72 -13.95 -4.06
CA ASN A 169 -12.53 -13.10 -4.01
C ASN A 169 -12.84 -11.74 -4.63
N THR A 170 -12.56 -10.68 -3.86
CA THR A 170 -12.59 -9.30 -4.34
C THR A 170 -11.31 -9.03 -5.12
N PHE A 171 -11.44 -8.61 -6.38
CA PHE A 171 -10.32 -8.08 -7.15
C PHE A 171 -10.29 -6.57 -6.95
N SER A 172 -9.11 -5.97 -7.01
CA SER A 172 -9.00 -4.51 -6.96
C SER A 172 -8.06 -4.00 -8.03
N TYR A 173 -8.47 -2.93 -8.71
CA TYR A 173 -7.59 -2.16 -9.56
C TYR A 173 -6.83 -1.16 -8.71
N VAL A 174 -5.50 -1.22 -8.80
CA VAL A 174 -4.65 -0.17 -8.27
C VAL A 174 -4.45 0.85 -9.38
N SER A 175 -4.84 2.08 -9.09
CA SER A 175 -4.61 3.23 -9.95
C SER A 175 -3.57 4.12 -9.29
N TYR A 176 -2.62 4.59 -10.07
CA TYR A 176 -1.61 5.54 -9.61
C TYR A 176 -1.47 6.66 -10.64
N LEU A 177 -1.65 7.89 -10.19
CA LEU A 177 -1.50 9.10 -11.02
C LEU A 177 -2.42 9.09 -12.27
N GLY A 178 -3.64 8.56 -12.12
CA GLY A 178 -4.60 8.41 -13.22
C GLY A 178 -4.35 7.20 -14.12
N TYR A 179 -3.20 6.53 -14.01
CA TYR A 179 -2.92 5.28 -14.71
C TYR A 179 -3.48 4.09 -13.93
N ARG A 180 -4.35 3.31 -14.55
CA ARG A 180 -4.88 2.07 -13.97
C ARG A 180 -3.99 0.90 -14.37
N LEU A 181 -3.56 0.10 -13.40
CA LEU A 181 -2.81 -1.12 -13.72
C LEU A 181 -3.65 -2.02 -14.64
N PRO A 182 -3.07 -2.56 -15.72
CA PRO A 182 -3.82 -3.38 -16.68
C PRO A 182 -4.44 -4.62 -16.04
N GLU A 183 -3.72 -5.23 -15.09
CA GLU A 183 -4.16 -6.46 -14.43
C GLU A 183 -4.66 -6.17 -13.01
N PRO A 184 -5.89 -6.62 -12.67
CA PRO A 184 -6.42 -6.46 -11.34
C PRO A 184 -5.74 -7.44 -10.38
N VAL A 185 -5.48 -6.98 -9.16
CA VAL A 185 -4.86 -7.80 -8.12
C VAL A 185 -5.94 -8.58 -7.38
N SER A 186 -5.73 -9.88 -7.17
CA SER A 186 -6.63 -10.81 -6.47
C SER A 186 -6.70 -10.59 -4.95
N LEU A 187 -6.69 -9.34 -4.50
CA LEU A 187 -6.69 -8.98 -3.09
C LEU A 187 -7.76 -7.93 -2.79
N PRO A 188 -8.41 -8.04 -1.63
CA PRO A 188 -9.38 -7.04 -1.20
C PRO A 188 -8.69 -5.70 -0.97
N ARG A 189 -9.42 -4.61 -1.24
CA ARG A 189 -8.94 -3.22 -1.08
C ARG A 189 -8.27 -2.98 0.25
N LYS A 190 -8.86 -3.52 1.34
CA LYS A 190 -8.31 -3.40 2.70
C LYS A 190 -6.89 -3.98 2.80
N LYS A 191 -6.63 -5.17 2.23
CA LYS A 191 -5.30 -5.79 2.29
C LYS A 191 -4.29 -5.01 1.45
N ILE A 192 -4.67 -4.57 0.26
CA ILE A 192 -3.78 -3.77 -0.61
C ILE A 192 -3.40 -2.47 0.10
N LEU A 193 -4.37 -1.81 0.71
CA LEU A 193 -4.13 -0.58 1.43
C LEU A 193 -3.27 -0.78 2.67
N GLN A 194 -3.53 -1.85 3.45
CA GLN A 194 -2.67 -2.24 4.57
C GLN A 194 -1.23 -2.49 4.13
N MET A 195 -1.03 -3.23 3.03
CA MET A 195 0.30 -3.48 2.48
C MET A 195 0.97 -2.19 2.00
N ALA A 196 0.24 -1.29 1.34
CA ALA A 196 0.78 -0.01 0.90
C ALA A 196 1.20 0.88 2.08
N LEU A 197 0.34 1.00 3.11
CA LEU A 197 0.66 1.73 4.34
C LEU A 197 1.87 1.12 5.04
N TYR A 198 1.90 -0.21 5.17
CA TYR A 198 3.02 -0.92 5.77
C TYR A 198 4.30 -0.73 4.97
N ALA A 199 4.25 -0.81 3.64
CA ALA A 199 5.42 -0.60 2.78
C ALA A 199 6.01 0.81 2.98
N ILE A 200 5.17 1.85 3.00
CA ILE A 200 5.64 3.23 3.20
C ILE A 200 6.14 3.44 4.63
N ALA A 201 5.44 2.92 5.64
CA ALA A 201 5.90 2.98 7.02
C ALA A 201 7.23 2.24 7.20
N SER A 202 7.38 1.08 6.58
CA SER A 202 8.63 0.30 6.59
C SER A 202 9.76 1.02 5.86
N LEU A 203 9.47 1.72 4.76
CA LEU A 203 10.42 2.57 4.06
C LEU A 203 10.91 3.71 4.97
N CYS A 204 10.00 4.30 5.74
CA CYS A 204 10.37 5.31 6.74
C CYS A 204 11.25 4.72 7.85
N VAL A 205 11.02 3.47 8.27
CA VAL A 205 11.85 2.81 9.30
C VAL A 205 13.14 2.20 8.72
N SER A 206 13.24 2.07 7.40
CA SER A 206 14.40 1.48 6.73
C SER A 206 15.62 2.39 6.73
N ALA A 207 16.74 1.87 6.20
CA ALA A 207 17.97 2.62 5.98
C ALA A 207 17.75 4.04 5.42
N LEU A 208 16.85 4.19 4.44
CA LEU A 208 16.55 5.49 3.83
C LEU A 208 15.99 6.50 4.84
N GLY A 209 15.02 6.09 5.65
CA GLY A 209 14.40 6.98 6.62
C GLY A 209 15.25 7.23 7.86
N ILE A 210 16.31 6.45 8.11
CA ILE A 210 17.26 6.69 9.22
C ILE A 210 18.47 7.51 8.75
N PHE A 211 19.07 7.16 7.61
CA PHE A 211 20.26 7.86 7.11
C PHE A 211 19.96 9.29 6.71
N PHE A 212 18.77 9.58 6.18
CA PHE A 212 18.42 10.93 5.78
C PHE A 212 18.40 11.90 7.00
N PRO A 213 17.76 11.56 8.14
CA PRO A 213 17.92 12.27 9.41
C PRO A 213 19.34 12.38 9.92
N ILE A 214 20.11 11.31 9.86
CA ILE A 214 21.49 11.31 10.37
C ILE A 214 22.35 12.25 9.55
N LEU A 215 22.28 12.19 8.21
CA LEU A 215 23.05 13.06 7.31
C LEU A 215 22.74 14.54 7.58
N LEU A 216 21.45 14.85 7.78
CA LEU A 216 21.01 16.20 8.05
C LEU A 216 21.36 16.69 9.47
N THR A 217 21.44 15.81 10.45
CA THR A 217 21.79 16.14 11.84
C THR A 217 23.29 16.00 12.13
N ALA A 218 24.08 15.44 11.22
CA ALA A 218 25.51 15.18 11.38
C ALA A 218 26.34 16.40 11.73
N ASN A 219 25.92 17.58 11.26
CA ASN A 219 26.61 18.84 11.51
C ASN A 219 26.26 19.47 12.87
N VAL A 220 25.19 19.03 13.54
CA VAL A 220 24.70 19.66 14.79
C VAL A 220 25.71 19.48 15.93
N ILE A 221 26.25 18.28 16.07
CA ILE A 221 27.18 17.95 17.17
C ILE A 221 28.57 18.54 16.93
N PRO A 222 29.25 18.30 15.79
CA PRO A 222 30.58 18.86 15.52
C PRO A 222 30.63 20.40 15.61
N LYS A 223 29.59 21.09 15.13
CA LYS A 223 29.47 22.55 15.24
C LYS A 223 29.40 23.07 16.67
N THR A 224 28.76 22.30 17.56
CA THR A 224 28.63 22.66 18.97
C THR A 224 29.98 22.55 19.71
N PHE A 225 30.92 21.74 19.20
CA PHE A 225 32.22 21.50 19.82
C PHE A 225 33.41 22.27 19.19
N HIS A 226 33.16 23.17 18.24
CA HIS A 226 34.22 24.06 17.72
C HIS A 226 34.65 25.10 18.78
N PRO A 227 35.96 25.45 18.84
CA PRO A 227 36.49 26.41 19.81
C PRO A 227 35.92 27.81 19.54
N GLY A 228 35.11 28.32 20.48
CA GLY A 228 34.45 29.64 20.40
C GLY A 228 33.10 29.66 21.12
N SER A 229 32.23 28.70 20.82
CA SER A 229 30.87 28.57 21.40
C SER A 229 30.85 27.88 22.78
N ILE A 230 31.78 26.95 23.01
CA ILE A 230 31.94 26.24 24.29
C ILE A 230 32.21 27.21 25.45
N ASN A 231 33.01 28.26 25.24
CA ASN A 231 33.38 29.22 26.29
C ASN A 231 32.22 30.14 26.71
N LEU A 232 31.25 30.41 25.83
CA LEU A 232 30.05 31.17 26.19
C LEU A 232 29.02 30.33 26.99
N ILE A 233 28.95 29.02 26.72
CA ILE A 233 28.00 28.11 27.40
C ILE A 233 28.56 27.65 28.76
N LEU A 234 29.89 27.54 28.90
CA LEU A 234 30.57 27.16 30.14
C LEU A 234 30.53 28.23 31.26
N ALA A 235 29.98 29.41 31.02
CA ALA A 235 29.75 30.40 32.08
C ALA A 235 28.68 29.94 33.10
N ARG A 236 27.90 28.89 32.79
CA ARG A 236 26.95 28.23 33.72
C ARG A 236 27.52 26.88 34.19
N PRO A 237 27.31 26.49 35.47
CA PRO A 237 27.84 25.24 36.02
C PRO A 237 27.02 24.04 35.50
N VAL A 238 27.28 23.63 34.26
CA VAL A 238 26.60 22.50 33.61
C VAL A 238 27.62 21.40 33.31
N SER A 239 27.31 20.17 33.71
CA SER A 239 28.19 19.03 33.44
C SER A 239 28.36 18.79 31.93
N ARG A 240 29.58 18.50 31.48
CA ARG A 240 29.90 18.23 30.05
C ARG A 240 29.05 17.08 29.46
N ILE A 241 28.80 16.06 30.28
CA ILE A 241 27.93 14.91 29.93
C ILE A 241 26.48 15.35 29.80
N GLY A 242 25.98 16.19 30.71
CA GLY A 242 24.61 16.67 30.66
C GLY A 242 24.37 17.63 29.48
N LEU A 243 25.36 18.42 29.09
CA LEU A 243 25.31 19.22 27.85
C LEU A 243 25.24 18.33 26.60
N TYR A 244 26.06 17.26 26.55
CA TYR A 244 26.02 16.28 25.46
C TYR A 244 24.66 15.58 25.37
N LEU A 245 24.16 15.04 26.49
CA LEU A 245 22.86 14.36 26.53
C LEU A 245 21.72 15.31 26.15
N ALA A 246 21.69 16.53 26.68
CA ALA A 246 20.68 17.53 26.34
C ALA A 246 20.65 17.82 24.84
N ARG A 247 21.82 17.87 24.18
CA ARG A 247 21.91 18.10 22.73
C ARG A 247 21.44 16.89 21.92
N VAL A 248 21.74 15.68 22.39
CA VAL A 248 21.28 14.44 21.76
C VAL A 248 19.75 14.33 21.84
N PHE A 249 19.16 14.54 23.02
CA PHE A 249 17.70 14.54 23.20
C PHE A 249 17.01 15.68 22.45
N GLY A 250 17.62 16.87 22.41
CA GLY A 250 17.13 17.99 21.60
C GLY A 250 17.06 17.63 20.12
N SER A 251 18.09 16.96 19.58
CA SER A 251 18.10 16.49 18.19
C SER A 251 17.13 15.34 17.94
N ALA A 252 16.91 14.45 18.91
CA ALA A 252 15.93 13.37 18.80
C ALA A 252 14.48 13.90 18.77
N SER A 253 14.17 14.97 19.49
CA SER A 253 12.82 15.56 19.51
C SER A 253 12.37 16.08 18.14
N PHE A 254 13.31 16.53 17.30
CA PHE A 254 13.05 16.88 15.91
C PHE A 254 12.53 15.69 15.10
N VAL A 255 13.15 14.53 15.27
CA VAL A 255 12.79 13.30 14.56
C VAL A 255 11.40 12.84 14.97
N VAL A 256 11.02 13.03 16.24
CA VAL A 256 9.65 12.79 16.72
C VAL A 256 8.64 13.66 15.96
N VAL A 257 8.92 14.95 15.76
CA VAL A 257 8.04 15.87 15.04
C VAL A 257 7.85 15.43 13.58
N ILE A 258 8.95 15.14 12.88
CA ILE A 258 8.90 14.69 11.48
C ILE A 258 8.18 13.33 11.35
N ALA A 259 8.50 12.38 12.21
CA ALA A 259 7.85 11.07 12.21
C ALA A 259 6.34 11.17 12.47
N SER A 260 5.96 12.01 13.45
CA SER A 260 4.57 12.29 13.76
C SER A 260 3.85 12.97 12.59
N TYR A 261 4.50 13.91 11.91
CA TYR A 261 3.96 14.57 10.72
C TYR A 261 3.70 13.59 9.58
N VAL A 262 4.70 12.77 9.23
CA VAL A 262 4.57 11.77 8.15
C VAL A 262 3.46 10.76 8.48
N LEU A 263 3.48 10.17 9.68
CA LEU A 263 2.52 9.13 10.04
C LEU A 263 1.11 9.69 10.20
N SER A 264 0.94 10.89 10.76
CA SER A 264 -0.36 11.57 10.82
C SER A 264 -0.89 11.91 9.42
N GLY A 265 0.00 12.36 8.51
CA GLY A 265 -0.35 12.62 7.12
C GLY A 265 -0.82 11.36 6.39
N LEU A 266 -0.09 10.24 6.52
CA LEU A 266 -0.48 8.95 5.97
C LEU A 266 -1.82 8.47 6.54
N PHE A 267 -2.03 8.62 7.86
CA PHE A 267 -3.27 8.28 8.53
C PHE A 267 -4.45 9.12 8.02
N LEU A 268 -4.28 10.43 7.86
CA LEU A 268 -5.32 11.32 7.32
C LEU A 268 -5.63 11.00 5.85
N ILE A 269 -4.61 10.84 5.00
CA ILE A 269 -4.81 10.56 3.57
C ILE A 269 -5.54 9.22 3.40
N ALA A 270 -5.12 8.18 4.14
CA ALA A 270 -5.79 6.88 4.11
C ALA A 270 -7.23 6.95 4.66
N GLY A 271 -7.45 7.67 5.75
CA GLY A 271 -8.75 7.85 6.39
C GLY A 271 -9.74 8.61 5.52
N ILE A 272 -9.34 9.78 5.01
CA ILE A 272 -10.20 10.69 4.24
C ILE A 272 -10.43 10.15 2.82
N LYS A 273 -9.35 9.78 2.11
CA LYS A 273 -9.46 9.38 0.70
C LYS A 273 -10.04 7.98 0.55
N MET A 274 -9.69 7.06 1.45
CA MET A 274 -9.97 5.64 1.28
C MET A 274 -10.94 5.07 2.33
N GLY A 275 -11.35 5.86 3.32
CA GLY A 275 -12.23 5.40 4.40
C GLY A 275 -11.56 4.39 5.33
N PHE A 276 -10.23 4.30 5.31
CA PHE A 276 -9.49 3.28 6.03
C PHE A 276 -8.66 3.90 7.15
N TRP A 277 -9.12 3.70 8.37
CA TRP A 277 -8.52 4.25 9.58
C TRP A 277 -7.72 3.15 10.29
N MET A 278 -6.42 3.35 10.42
CA MET A 278 -5.54 2.36 11.05
C MET A 278 -4.68 3.01 12.15
N PRO A 279 -5.22 3.15 13.38
CA PRO A 279 -4.51 3.82 14.49
C PRO A 279 -3.20 3.14 14.88
N ARG A 280 -3.05 1.85 14.53
CA ARG A 280 -1.81 1.09 14.75
C ARG A 280 -0.59 1.72 14.07
N LEU A 281 -0.78 2.57 13.07
CA LEU A 281 0.29 3.31 12.41
C LEU A 281 1.10 4.19 13.39
N PHE A 282 0.48 4.73 14.44
CA PHE A 282 1.18 5.58 15.42
C PHE A 282 2.19 4.82 16.29
N LEU A 283 2.04 3.49 16.44
CA LEU A 283 3.04 2.65 17.11
C LEU A 283 4.37 2.59 16.34
N CYS A 284 4.40 3.00 15.07
CA CYS A 284 5.63 3.14 14.32
C CYS A 284 6.47 4.35 14.75
N ILE A 285 5.89 5.37 15.40
CA ILE A 285 6.63 6.54 15.89
C ILE A 285 7.73 6.13 16.89
N PRO A 286 7.43 5.47 18.02
CA PRO A 286 8.46 5.11 19.00
C PRO A 286 9.50 4.15 18.42
N VAL A 287 9.10 3.22 17.55
CA VAL A 287 10.03 2.30 16.88
C VAL A 287 11.00 3.07 15.99
N PHE A 288 10.50 4.02 15.19
CA PHE A 288 11.33 4.85 14.33
C PHE A 288 12.31 5.72 15.13
N VAL A 289 11.82 6.39 16.18
CA VAL A 289 12.65 7.25 17.05
C VAL A 289 13.71 6.42 17.78
N PHE A 290 13.33 5.25 18.30
CA PHE A 290 14.27 4.33 18.94
C PHE A 290 15.37 3.89 17.97
N ASN A 291 14.98 3.45 16.76
CA ASN A 291 15.91 3.01 15.75
C ASN A 291 16.87 4.15 15.34
N PHE A 292 16.34 5.35 15.08
CA PHE A 292 17.16 6.53 14.84
C PHE A 292 18.13 6.81 15.99
N MET A 293 17.67 6.72 17.24
CA MET A 293 18.47 7.03 18.42
C MET A 293 19.68 6.10 18.56
N VAL A 294 19.53 4.81 18.26
CA VAL A 294 20.64 3.84 18.28
C VAL A 294 21.77 4.28 17.33
N TYR A 295 21.46 4.58 16.08
CA TYR A 295 22.45 5.02 15.10
C TYR A 295 22.98 6.43 15.41
N TYR A 296 22.11 7.30 15.90
CA TYR A 296 22.47 8.66 16.24
C TYR A 296 23.44 8.72 17.44
N CYS A 297 23.33 7.82 18.42
CA CYS A 297 24.30 7.72 19.51
C CYS A 297 25.72 7.41 18.99
N VAL A 298 25.86 6.51 18.02
CA VAL A 298 27.15 6.19 17.39
C VAL A 298 27.69 7.41 16.63
N SER A 299 26.85 8.05 15.82
CA SER A 299 27.21 9.27 15.08
C SER A 299 27.65 10.39 16.03
N ALA A 300 26.87 10.61 17.09
CA ALA A 300 27.10 11.62 18.10
C ALA A 300 28.41 11.40 18.85
N TRP A 301 28.72 10.15 19.20
CA TRP A 301 29.95 9.80 19.89
C TRP A 301 31.19 10.03 19.02
N VAL A 302 31.18 9.53 17.78
CA VAL A 302 32.28 9.75 16.82
C VAL A 302 32.43 11.23 16.48
N GLY A 303 31.32 11.95 16.30
CA GLY A 303 31.32 13.39 16.02
C GLY A 303 31.86 14.23 17.17
N ALA A 304 31.64 13.81 18.43
CA ALA A 304 32.19 14.51 19.60
C ALA A 304 33.71 14.36 19.70
N ILE A 305 34.25 13.17 19.36
CA ILE A 305 35.70 12.90 19.40
C ILE A 305 36.42 13.58 18.24
N THR A 306 35.93 13.35 17.02
CA THR A 306 36.62 13.73 15.78
C THR A 306 36.35 15.18 15.37
N ARG A 307 35.31 15.81 15.95
CA ARG A 307 34.84 17.16 15.57
C ARG A 307 34.59 17.31 14.06
N ASN A 308 34.31 16.20 13.38
CA ASN A 308 34.10 16.15 11.93
C ASN A 308 32.80 15.39 11.62
N ALA A 309 31.85 16.07 10.96
CA ALA A 309 30.56 15.50 10.59
C ALA A 309 30.68 14.37 9.57
N VAL A 310 31.65 14.43 8.65
CA VAL A 310 31.83 13.41 7.62
C VAL A 310 32.23 12.09 8.25
N ILE A 311 33.19 12.11 9.19
CA ILE A 311 33.66 10.90 9.87
C ILE A 311 32.53 10.29 10.73
N ALA A 312 31.72 11.14 11.38
CA ALA A 312 30.57 10.69 12.14
C ALA A 312 29.53 9.95 11.28
N VAL A 313 29.18 10.48 10.10
CA VAL A 313 28.24 9.83 9.17
C VAL A 313 28.82 8.53 8.64
N THR A 314 30.07 8.55 8.18
CA THR A 314 30.75 7.36 7.65
C THR A 314 30.80 6.23 8.68
N ALA A 315 31.17 6.53 9.93
CA ALA A 315 31.17 5.54 11.00
C ALA A 315 29.78 4.94 11.26
N THR A 316 28.72 5.74 11.14
CA THR A 316 27.34 5.28 11.32
C THR A 316 26.93 4.33 10.20
N ILE A 317 27.36 4.59 8.96
CA ILE A 317 27.15 3.70 7.81
C ILE A 317 27.88 2.37 8.01
N PHE A 318 29.14 2.40 8.44
CA PHE A 318 29.88 1.17 8.76
C PHE A 318 29.22 0.36 9.87
N PHE A 319 28.75 1.02 10.92
CA PHE A 319 28.01 0.36 12.00
C PHE A 319 26.72 -0.30 11.51
N TRP A 320 26.00 0.36 10.61
CA TRP A 320 24.82 -0.23 9.97
C TRP A 320 25.15 -1.50 9.15
N PHE A 321 26.21 -1.46 8.34
CA PHE A 321 26.67 -2.65 7.60
C PHE A 321 27.06 -3.80 8.54
N PHE A 322 27.71 -3.49 9.65
CA PHE A 322 28.06 -4.48 10.67
C PHE A 322 26.80 -5.13 11.29
N CYS A 323 25.80 -4.34 11.68
CA CYS A 323 24.52 -4.86 12.17
C CYS A 323 23.78 -5.71 11.12
N MET A 324 23.79 -5.28 9.86
CA MET A 324 23.18 -6.04 8.77
C MET A 324 23.88 -7.39 8.57
N GLY A 325 25.23 -7.40 8.61
CA GLY A 325 26.01 -8.63 8.52
C GLY A 325 25.70 -9.62 9.65
N LEU A 326 25.60 -9.14 10.89
CA LEU A 326 25.19 -9.96 12.03
C LEU A 326 23.76 -10.50 11.87
N GLY A 327 22.84 -9.68 11.36
CA GLY A 327 21.46 -10.10 11.11
C GLY A 327 21.38 -11.24 10.10
N ILE A 328 22.11 -11.15 8.99
CA ILE A 328 22.17 -12.19 7.96
C ILE A 328 22.79 -13.48 8.54
N ALA A 329 23.87 -13.35 9.31
CA ALA A 329 24.54 -14.50 9.93
C ALA A 329 23.66 -15.23 10.96
N SER A 330 22.77 -14.51 11.64
CA SER A 330 21.84 -15.10 12.62
C SER A 330 20.65 -15.85 12.01
N GLN A 331 20.41 -15.69 10.70
CA GLN A 331 19.31 -16.35 9.98
C GLN A 331 19.74 -17.63 9.25
N GLN A 332 21.03 -17.92 9.19
CA GLN A 332 21.59 -19.18 8.69
C GLN A 332 21.68 -20.21 9.82
#